data_AF-A0A0D9Y752-F1
#
_entry.id   AF-A0A0D9Y752-F1
#
_cell.length_a   1.000
_cell.length_b   1.000
_cell.length_c   1.000
_cell.angle_alpha   90.00
_cell.angle_beta   90.00
_cell.angle_gamma   90.00
#
_symmetry.space_group_name_H-M   'P 1'
#
loop_
_entity.id
_entity.type
_entity.pdbx_description
1 polymer ?
#
loop_
_entity_poly.entity_id
_entity_poly.type
_entity_poly.pdbx_seq_one_letter_code
_entity_poly.pdbx_strand_id
1 'polypeptide(L)' 'MAPGSGAPPPGALRWTVDTLNTRRAFDVKYNFYGSSCPNAEQTISNVVYGLIDADPSMAPALLRLHFHDCFVML' A
#
# COMPACT_ATOMS: atom_id res chain seq x y z
N MET A 1 -13.54 -29.50 1.69
CA MET A 1 -13.93 -29.38 3.11
C MET A 1 -13.80 -27.93 3.54
N ALA A 2 -14.91 -27.23 3.75
CA ALA A 2 -14.94 -25.93 4.44
C ALA A 2 -15.40 -26.17 5.89
N PRO A 3 -14.77 -25.59 6.92
CA PRO A 3 -15.27 -25.69 8.28
C PRO A 3 -16.47 -24.74 8.47
N GLY A 4 -17.49 -25.24 9.17
CA GLY A 4 -18.84 -24.69 9.21
C GLY A 4 -18.96 -23.33 9.89
N SER A 5 -19.87 -22.52 9.36
CA SER A 5 -20.40 -21.29 9.95
C SER A 5 -21.38 -21.63 11.08
N GLY A 6 -20.86 -21.96 12.27
CA GLY A 6 -21.64 -21.98 13.50
C GLY A 6 -21.77 -20.57 14.05
N ALA A 7 -23.00 -20.08 14.24
CA ALA A 7 -23.25 -18.82 14.93
C ALA A 7 -22.80 -18.91 16.40
N PRO A 8 -22.16 -17.89 16.99
CA PRO A 8 -21.69 -17.94 18.36
C PRO A 8 -22.84 -17.82 19.39
N PRO A 9 -22.67 -18.35 20.62
CA PRO A 9 -23.70 -18.34 21.66
C PRO A 9 -24.01 -16.93 22.19
N PRO A 10 -25.19 -16.70 22.81
CA PRO A 10 -25.58 -15.40 23.33
C PRO A 10 -24.76 -15.09 24.60
N GLY A 11 -23.94 -14.04 24.54
CA GLY A 11 -23.14 -13.57 25.69
C GLY A 11 -21.73 -13.10 25.38
N ALA A 12 -21.25 -13.24 24.14
CA ALA A 12 -19.94 -12.74 23.76
C ALA A 12 -20.01 -11.26 23.32
N LEU A 13 -20.09 -10.33 24.29
CA LEU A 13 -19.92 -8.89 24.05
C LEU A 13 -18.46 -8.49 23.73
N ARG A 14 -17.61 -9.45 23.34
CA ARG A 14 -16.21 -9.25 22.98
C ARG A 14 -15.92 -9.75 21.56
N TRP A 15 -16.71 -9.25 20.61
CA TRP A 15 -16.46 -9.40 19.16
C TRP A 15 -16.48 -8.09 18.39
N THR A 16 -16.68 -6.96 19.07
CA THR A 16 -16.70 -5.63 18.43
C THR A 16 -15.49 -4.78 18.78
N VAL A 17 -14.83 -5.02 19.92
CA VAL A 17 -13.70 -4.22 20.41
C VAL A 17 -12.38 -4.57 19.71
N ASP A 18 -12.15 -5.84 19.34
CA ASP A 18 -10.93 -6.27 18.63
C ASP A 18 -10.89 -5.79 17.17
N THR A 19 -12.05 -5.55 16.55
CA THR A 19 -12.18 -5.01 15.19
C THR A 19 -11.84 -3.52 15.08
N LEU A 20 -11.88 -2.76 16.18
CA LEU A 20 -11.53 -1.34 16.18
C LEU A 20 -10.02 -1.08 16.32
N ASN A 21 -9.25 -2.11 16.74
CA ASN A 21 -7.80 -2.02 16.86
C ASN A 21 -7.05 -2.68 15.68
N THR A 22 -7.79 -3.18 14.69
CA THR A 22 -7.18 -3.42 13.38
C THR A 22 -7.21 -2.08 12.66
N ARG A 23 -6.17 -1.24 12.83
CA ARG A 23 -5.85 -0.31 11.75
C ARG A 23 -5.88 -1.17 10.50
N ARG A 24 -6.71 -0.83 9.51
CA ARG A 24 -6.59 -1.49 8.21
C ARG A 24 -5.19 -1.18 7.74
N ALA A 25 -4.26 -2.10 8.03
CA ALA A 25 -3.01 -2.19 7.32
C ALA A 25 -3.48 -2.34 5.88
N PHE A 26 -3.28 -1.28 5.11
CA PHE A 26 -3.51 -1.35 3.67
C PHE A 26 -2.72 -2.57 3.19
N ASP A 27 -3.36 -3.43 2.41
CA ASP A 27 -2.75 -4.67 1.95
C ASP A 27 -1.74 -4.36 0.84
N VAL A 28 -0.62 -3.73 1.21
CA VAL A 28 0.52 -3.53 0.31
C VAL A 28 1.16 -4.89 0.09
N LYS A 29 1.28 -5.29 -1.16
CA LYS A 29 1.99 -6.51 -1.56
C LYS A 29 3.16 -6.15 -2.46
N TYR A 30 4.26 -6.87 -2.31
CA TYR A 30 5.31 -6.88 -3.32
C TYR A 30 4.75 -7.38 -4.66
N ASN A 31 5.26 -6.84 -5.76
CA ASN A 31 4.86 -7.24 -7.11
C ASN A 31 3.33 -7.18 -7.34
N PHE A 32 2.65 -6.20 -6.74
CA PHE A 32 1.20 -6.01 -6.86
C PHE A 32 0.74 -5.94 -8.32
N TYR A 33 1.55 -5.32 -9.19
CA TYR A 33 1.26 -5.19 -10.62
C TYR A 33 1.74 -6.37 -11.48
N GLY A 34 2.31 -7.43 -10.89
CA GLY A 34 2.98 -8.48 -11.64
C GLY A 34 2.12 -9.21 -12.68
N SER A 35 0.80 -9.28 -12.49
CA SER A 35 -0.13 -9.89 -13.45
C SER A 35 -0.78 -8.89 -14.41
N SER A 36 -1.05 -7.67 -13.97
CA SER A 36 -1.78 -6.66 -14.73
C SER A 36 -0.87 -5.74 -15.56
N CYS A 37 0.31 -5.44 -15.04
CA CYS A 37 1.33 -4.61 -15.68
C CYS A 37 2.74 -5.07 -15.22
N PRO A 38 3.26 -6.17 -15.76
CA PRO A 38 4.49 -6.81 -15.28
C PRO A 38 5.73 -5.91 -15.39
N ASN A 39 5.73 -4.96 -16.32
CA ASN A 39 6.85 -4.05 -16.55
C ASN A 39 6.71 -2.72 -15.78
N ALA A 40 5.72 -2.58 -14.88
CA ALA A 40 5.46 -1.32 -14.19
C ALA A 40 6.70 -0.81 -13.42
N GLU A 41 7.25 -1.63 -12.53
CA GLU A 41 8.39 -1.25 -11.68
C GLU A 41 9.64 -0.92 -12.53
N GLN A 42 9.92 -1.74 -13.56
CA GLN A 42 11.05 -1.51 -14.47
C GLN A 42 10.88 -0.23 -15.31
N THR A 43 9.67 0.00 -15.85
CA THR A 43 9.38 1.20 -16.65
C THR A 43 9.54 2.46 -15.82
N ILE A 44 8.98 2.48 -14.60
CA ILE A 44 9.11 3.61 -13.67
C ILE A 44 10.59 3.84 -13.34
N SER A 45 11.34 2.79 -13.01
CA SER A 45 12.76 2.90 -12.69
C SER A 45 13.58 3.49 -13.84
N ASN A 46 13.39 3.01 -15.07
CA ASN A 46 14.11 3.51 -16.24
C ASN A 46 13.83 5.00 -16.50
N VAL A 47 12.56 5.41 -16.38
CA VAL A 47 12.18 6.82 -16.56
C VAL A 47 12.77 7.69 -15.45
N VAL A 48 12.65 7.27 -14.19
CA VAL A 48 13.18 8.02 -13.04
C VAL A 48 14.70 8.18 -13.14
N TYR A 49 15.44 7.12 -13.47
CA TYR A 49 16.89 7.21 -13.65
C TYR A 49 17.26 8.10 -14.84
N GLY A 50 16.53 8.02 -15.96
CA GLY A 50 16.75 8.91 -17.10
C GLY A 50 16.51 10.39 -16.76
N LEU A 51 15.49 10.69 -15.94
CA LEU A 51 15.23 12.04 -15.45
C LEU A 51 16.34 12.55 -14.54
N ILE A 52 16.86 11.69 -13.65
CA ILE A 52 17.94 12.05 -12.72
C ILE A 52 19.26 12.27 -13.47
N ASP A 53 19.55 11.47 -14.50
CA ASP A 53 20.74 11.63 -15.33
C ASP A 53 20.71 12.94 -16.12
N ALA A 54 19.53 13.33 -16.62
CA ALA A 54 19.33 14.61 -17.30
C ALA A 54 19.36 15.81 -16.34
N ASP A 55 18.78 15.68 -15.14
CA ASP A 55 18.76 16.71 -14.10
C ASP A 55 18.83 16.08 -12.69
N PRO A 56 19.99 16.16 -12.01
CA PRO A 56 20.17 15.60 -10.66
C PRO A 56 19.22 16.18 -9.61
N SER A 57 18.62 17.36 -9.85
CA SER A 57 17.64 17.96 -8.93
C SER A 57 16.30 17.21 -8.89
N MET A 58 16.04 16.32 -9.86
CA MET A 58 14.81 15.52 -9.93
C MET A 58 14.72 14.50 -8.79
N ALA A 59 15.83 13.92 -8.35
CA ALA A 59 15.84 12.94 -7.25
C ALA A 59 15.22 13.51 -5.96
N PRO A 60 15.72 14.64 -5.40
CA PRO A 60 15.09 15.24 -4.21
C PRO A 60 13.71 15.83 -4.48
N ALA A 61 13.41 16.28 -5.71
CA ALA A 61 12.09 16.80 -6.06
C ALA A 61 11.00 15.72 -6.02
N LEU A 62 11.25 14.54 -6.60
CA LEU A 62 10.32 13.40 -6.57
C LEU A 62 10.08 12.90 -5.14
N LEU A 63 11.14 12.87 -4.33
CA LEU A 63 11.05 12.50 -2.93
C LEU A 63 10.19 13.51 -2.15
N ARG A 64 10.41 14.81 -2.37
CA ARG A 64 9.59 15.88 -1.76
C ARG A 64 8.13 15.78 -2.19
N LEU A 65 7.85 15.47 -3.45
CA LEU A 65 6.49 15.29 -3.96
C LEU A 65 5.79 14.12 -3.24
N HIS A 66 6.45 12.96 -3.11
CA HIS A 66 5.89 11.83 -2.37
C HIS A 66 5.56 12.18 -0.92
N PHE A 67 6.49 12.86 -0.23
CA PHE A 67 6.23 13.34 1.12
C PHE A 67 5.09 14.37 1.16
N HIS A 68 5.03 15.28 0.20
CA HIS A 68 3.97 16.29 0.13
C HIS A 68 2.59 15.64 -0.02
N ASP A 69 2.44 14.66 -0.91
CA ASP A 69 1.16 13.98 -1.15
C ASP A 69 0.70 13.14 0.05
N CYS A 70 1.64 12.56 0.79
CA CYS A 70 1.30 11.75 1.96
C CYS A 70 1.13 12.57 3.24
N PHE A 71 1.86 13.69 3.41
CA PHE A 71 1.87 14.45 4.67
C PHE A 71 1.05 15.75 4.63
N VAL A 72 0.67 16.28 3.47
CA VAL A 72 -0.20 17.48 3.35
C VAL A 72 -1.70 17.12 3.35
N MET A 73 -2.02 15.84 3.57
CA MET A 73 -3.38 15.36 3.87
C MET A 73 -3.64 15.19 5.38
N LEU A 74 -3.06 16.08 6.20
CA LEU A 74 -3.43 16.31 7.60
C LEU A 74 -3.86 17.77 7.79
#